data_AF-A0A9R0QRC7-F1
#
_entry.id   AF-A0A9R0QRC7-F1
#
_cell.length_a   1.000
_cell.length_b   1.000
_cell.length_c   1.000
_cell.angle_alpha   90.00
_cell.angle_beta   90.00
_cell.angle_gamma   90.00
#
_symmetry.space_group_name_H-M   'P 1'
#
loop_
_entity.id
_entity.type
_entity.pdbx_description
1 polymer ?
#
loop_
_entity_poly.entity_id
_entity_poly.type
_entity_poly.pdbx_seq_one_letter_code
_entity_poly.pdbx_strand_id
1 'polypeptide(L)'
;MSLRMELCPTNDSRLVQWWSEARKRIHKKTRKGFYTFVMLICWTLWKQRNARVFGMGQIKNEWDTVDMIFDDLRNWATAGALGGQIVSE
;
A
#
# COMPACT_ATOMS: atom_id res chain seq x y z
N MET A 1 -3.84 -15.66 -1.18
CA MET A 1 -4.74 -14.82 -0.37
C MET A 1 -5.62 -14.04 -1.34
N SER A 2 -6.84 -14.52 -1.64
CA SER A 2 -7.72 -13.87 -2.63
C SER A 2 -8.20 -12.53 -2.05
N LEU A 3 -7.78 -11.42 -2.65
CA LEU A 3 -8.32 -10.10 -2.37
C LEU A 3 -9.78 -10.11 -2.84
N ARG A 4 -10.73 -10.04 -1.91
CA ARG A 4 -12.15 -9.88 -2.27
C ARG A 4 -12.28 -8.57 -3.05
N MET A 5 -12.63 -8.66 -4.33
CA MET A 5 -12.75 -7.50 -5.23
C MET A 5 -13.72 -6.45 -4.67
N GLU A 6 -14.69 -6.86 -3.86
CA GLU A 6 -15.61 -5.98 -3.14
C GLU A 6 -14.93 -4.96 -2.21
N LEU A 7 -13.68 -5.19 -1.81
CA LEU A 7 -12.91 -4.25 -1.00
C LEU A 7 -12.00 -3.33 -1.83
N CYS A 8 -11.90 -3.52 -3.14
CA CYS A 8 -11.10 -2.64 -3.99
C CYS A 8 -11.81 -1.30 -4.22
N PRO A 9 -11.08 -0.18 -4.21
CA PRO A 9 -11.64 1.11 -4.58
C PRO A 9 -11.95 1.12 -6.08
N THR A 10 -12.99 1.86 -6.46
CA THR A 10 -13.30 2.21 -7.85
C THR A 10 -12.65 3.56 -8.21
N ASN A 11 -12.69 3.94 -9.49
CA ASN A 11 -12.17 5.25 -9.93
C ASN A 11 -12.89 6.45 -9.27
N ASP A 12 -14.16 6.29 -8.91
CA ASP A 12 -14.94 7.33 -8.23
C ASP A 12 -14.79 7.33 -6.70
N SER A 13 -14.04 6.37 -6.16
CA SER A 13 -13.88 6.23 -4.71
C SER A 13 -12.99 7.32 -4.15
N ARG A 14 -13.47 8.03 -3.12
CA ARG A 14 -12.63 8.92 -2.32
C ARG A 14 -11.81 8.10 -1.32
N LEU A 15 -10.48 8.28 -1.33
CA LEU A 15 -9.54 7.52 -0.50
C LEU A 15 -9.97 7.42 0.97
N VAL A 16 -10.33 8.55 1.59
CA VAL A 16 -10.70 8.60 3.03
C VAL A 16 -11.97 7.80 3.31
N GLN A 17 -12.98 7.90 2.44
CA GLN A 17 -14.24 7.19 2.59
C GLN A 17 -14.04 5.69 2.38
N TRP A 18 -13.40 5.31 1.27
CA TRP A 18 -13.11 3.92 0.95
C TRP A 18 -12.27 3.26 2.05
N TRP A 19 -11.20 3.90 2.51
CA TRP A 19 -10.35 3.36 3.56
C TRP A 19 -11.12 3.15 4.88
N SER A 20 -11.96 4.12 5.25
CA SER A 20 -12.79 4.06 6.46
C SER A 20 -13.81 2.92 6.44
N GLU A 21 -14.34 2.57 5.26
CA GLU A 21 -15.25 1.44 5.09
C GLU A 21 -14.52 0.10 4.97
N ALA A 22 -13.45 0.04 4.17
CA ALA A 22 -12.65 -1.16 3.97
C ALA A 22 -12.09 -1.70 5.30
N ARG A 23 -11.59 -0.82 6.19
CA ARG A 23 -11.05 -1.23 7.50
C ARG A 23 -12.08 -1.93 8.40
N LYS A 24 -13.37 -1.60 8.28
CA LYS A 24 -14.44 -2.22 9.09
C LYS A 24 -14.64 -3.68 8.70
N ARG A 25 -14.42 -3.99 7.42
CA ARG A 25 -14.61 -5.31 6.80
C ARG A 25 -13.38 -6.22 6.94
N ILE A 26 -12.22 -5.66 7.28
CA ILE A 26 -10.96 -6.42 7.45
C ILE A 26 -10.85 -6.98 8.87
N HIS A 27 -10.41 -8.23 8.99
CA HIS A 27 -10.20 -8.91 10.25
C HIS A 27 -9.14 -8.21 11.12
N LYS A 28 -9.36 -8.10 12.44
CA LYS A 28 -8.50 -7.33 13.36
C LYS A 28 -7.01 -7.69 13.24
N LYS A 29 -6.68 -8.97 13.10
CA LYS A 29 -5.29 -9.46 12.97
C LYS A 29 -4.56 -8.95 11.72
N THR A 30 -5.26 -8.69 10.61
CA THR A 30 -4.65 -8.26 9.34
C THR A 30 -4.79 -6.76 9.08
N ARG A 31 -5.51 -6.02 9.94
CA ARG A 31 -5.70 -4.56 9.80
C ARG A 31 -4.38 -3.78 9.82
N LYS A 32 -3.41 -4.17 10.65
CA LYS A 32 -2.11 -3.47 10.73
C LYS A 32 -1.38 -3.54 9.39
N GLY A 33 -1.25 -4.75 8.82
CA GLY A 33 -0.65 -4.93 7.49
C GLY A 33 -1.39 -4.17 6.40
N PHE A 34 -2.73 -4.16 6.44
CA PHE A 34 -3.54 -3.36 5.52
C PHE A 34 -3.28 -1.85 5.64
N TYR A 35 -3.20 -1.30 6.86
CA TYR A 35 -2.88 0.12 7.04
C TYR A 35 -1.49 0.48 6.52
N THR A 36 -0.50 -0.36 6.82
CA THR A 36 0.86 -0.18 6.29
C THR A 36 0.85 -0.18 4.76
N PHE A 37 0.13 -1.12 4.14
CA PHE A 37 0.02 -1.21 2.69
C PHE A 37 -0.63 0.04 2.08
N VAL A 38 -1.79 0.48 2.59
CA VAL A 38 -2.47 1.69 2.09
C VAL A 38 -1.59 2.93 2.27
N MET A 39 -0.91 3.06 3.41
CA MET A 39 0.02 4.17 3.65
C MET A 39 1.20 4.15 2.67
N LEU A 40 1.78 2.98 2.39
CA LEU A 40 2.88 2.84 1.43
C LEU A 40 2.46 3.27 0.02
N ILE A 41 1.26 2.87 -0.43
CA ILE A 41 0.71 3.31 -1.72
C ILE A 41 0.62 4.84 -1.74
N CYS A 42 -0.02 5.44 -0.72
CA CYS A 42 -0.21 6.90 -0.65
C CYS A 42 1.13 7.65 -0.63
N TRP A 43 2.09 7.15 0.16
CA TRP A 43 3.43 7.71 0.26
C TRP A 43 4.18 7.65 -1.08
N THR A 44 4.14 6.51 -1.76
CA THR A 44 4.79 6.32 -3.05
C THR A 44 4.17 7.22 -4.13
N LEU A 45 2.85 7.32 -4.19
CA LEU A 45 2.18 8.23 -5.13
C LEU A 45 2.53 9.69 -4.84
N TRP A 46 2.60 10.07 -3.57
CA TRP A 46 3.05 11.41 -3.16
C TRP A 46 4.49 11.70 -3.61
N LYS A 47 5.43 10.75 -3.40
CA LYS A 47 6.82 10.86 -3.89
C LYS A 47 6.86 11.05 -5.42
N GLN A 48 6.11 10.24 -6.18
CA GLN A 48 6.06 10.35 -7.64
C GLN A 48 5.49 11.69 -8.12
N ARG A 49 4.43 12.18 -7.46
CA ARG A 49 3.87 13.51 -7.75
C ARG A 49 4.87 14.62 -7.46
N ASN A 50 5.59 14.56 -6.35
CA ASN A 50 6.61 15.55 -6.03
C ASN A 50 7.78 15.50 -7.02
N ALA A 51 8.24 14.31 -7.41
CA ALA A 51 9.30 14.17 -8.40
C ALA A 51 8.94 14.82 -9.74
N ARG A 52 7.67 14.69 -10.17
CA ARG A 52 7.14 15.34 -11.38
C ARG A 52 7.06 16.87 -11.26
N VAL A 53 6.71 17.39 -10.09
CA VAL A 53 6.60 18.84 -9.86
C VAL A 53 7.96 19.51 -9.76
N PHE A 54 8.89 18.91 -9.01
CA PHE A 54 10.19 19.52 -8.72
C PHE A 54 11.30 19.09 -9.68
N GLY A 55 11.02 18.14 -10.60
CA GLY A 55 12.04 17.60 -11.52
C GLY A 55 13.19 16.88 -10.82
N MET A 56 12.99 16.48 -9.56
CA MET A 56 14.01 15.85 -8.73
C MET A 56 13.59 14.43 -8.35
N GLY A 57 14.42 13.45 -8.67
CA GLY A 57 14.20 12.04 -8.37
C GLY A 57 13.82 11.20 -9.59
N GLN A 58 13.57 9.90 -9.34
CA GLN A 58 13.23 8.93 -10.39
C GLN A 58 11.73 8.97 -10.67
N ILE A 59 11.35 9.62 -11.78
CA ILE A 59 9.97 9.60 -12.28
C ILE A 59 9.72 8.25 -12.95
N LYS A 60 8.74 7.51 -12.44
CA LYS A 60 8.34 6.19 -12.90
C LYS A 60 6.98 6.26 -13.59
N ASN A 61 6.76 5.35 -14.54
CA ASN A 61 5.42 5.11 -15.09
C ASN A 61 4.54 4.37 -14.06
N GLU A 62 3.30 4.09 -14.42
CA GLU A 62 2.32 3.45 -13.55
C GLU A 62 2.79 2.07 -13.09
N TRP A 63 3.30 1.24 -14.00
CA TRP A 63 3.75 -0.12 -13.72
C TRP A 63 4.98 -0.15 -12.83
N ASP A 64 5.99 0.65 -13.15
CA ASP A 64 7.21 0.80 -12.35
C ASP A 64 6.91 1.33 -10.94
N THR A 65 5.86 2.15 -10.80
CA THR A 65 5.39 2.65 -9.51
C THR A 65 4.74 1.53 -8.69
N VAL A 66 3.95 0.66 -9.34
CA VAL A 66 3.36 -0.52 -8.71
C VAL A 66 4.45 -1.48 -8.23
N ASP A 67 5.46 -1.75 -9.07
CA ASP A 67 6.59 -2.61 -8.70
C ASP A 67 7.34 -2.05 -7.49
N MET A 68 7.61 -0.74 -7.48
CA MET A 68 8.24 -0.07 -6.34
C MET A 68 7.43 -0.22 -5.04
N ILE A 69 6.09 -0.18 -5.11
CA ILE A 69 5.23 -0.40 -3.92
C ILE A 69 5.40 -1.83 -3.39
N PHE A 70 5.43 -2.83 -4.27
CA PHE A 70 5.59 -4.22 -3.86
C PHE A 70 7.00 -4.50 -3.32
N ASP A 71 8.03 -3.90 -3.89
CA ASP A 71 9.40 -4.01 -3.41
C ASP A 71 9.57 -3.35 -2.03
N ASP A 72 9.02 -2.14 -1.85
CA ASP A 72 8.99 -1.49 -0.54
C ASP A 72 8.24 -2.34 0.49
N LEU A 73 7.11 -2.94 0.11
CA LEU A 73 6.34 -3.83 1.00
C LEU A 73 7.15 -5.06 1.42
N ARG A 74 7.87 -5.70 0.49
CA ARG A 74 8.75 -6.85 0.78
C ARG A 74 9.90 -6.44 1.70
N ASN A 75 10.56 -5.31 1.41
CA ASN A 75 11.64 -4.79 2.23
C ASN A 75 11.18 -4.53 3.68
N TRP A 76 9.99 -3.96 3.84
CA TRP A 76 9.40 -3.68 5.15
C TRP A 76 8.95 -4.97 5.87
N ALA A 77 8.51 -5.98 5.13
CA ALA A 77 8.22 -7.30 5.67
C ALA A 77 9.47 -7.93 6.28
N THR A 78 10.59 -7.92 5.54
CA THR A 78 11.89 -8.44 5.99
C THR A 78 12.42 -7.67 7.20
N ALA A 79 12.14 -6.38 7.30
CA ALA A 79 12.48 -5.56 8.46
C ALA A 79 11.53 -5.75 9.67
N GLY A 80 10.55 -6.66 9.61
CA GLY A 80 9.62 -6.96 10.70
C GLY A 80 8.43 -6.00 10.86
N ALA A 81 8.28 -5.02 9.96
CA ALA A 81 7.29 -3.94 10.11
C ALA A 81 5.82 -4.41 9.96
N LEU A 82 5.58 -5.53 9.26
CA LEU A 82 4.24 -6.08 9.03
C LEU A 82 3.70 -6.96 10.17
N GLY A 83 4.45 -7.12 11.26
CA GLY A 83 4.01 -7.92 12.41
C GLY A 83 3.99 -9.44 12.16
N GLY A 84 4.80 -9.92 11.21
CA GLY A 84 5.07 -11.34 11.07
C GLY A 84 6.03 -11.78 12.17
N GLN A 85 5.55 -12.62 13.09
CA GLN A 85 6.39 -13.72 13.54
C GLN A 85 6.80 -14.46 12.27
N ILE A 86 8.10 -14.46 11.96
CA ILE A 86 8.66 -15.49 11.11
C ILE A 86 8.45 -16.77 11.91
N VAL A 87 7.40 -17.54 11.62
CA VAL A 87 7.35 -18.93 12.04
C VAL A 87 8.38 -19.61 11.16
N SER A 88 9.59 -19.68 11.68
CA SER A 88 10.61 -20.63 11.26
C SER A 88 10.05 -22.03 11.49
N GLU A 89 9.77 -22.75 10.41
CA GLU A 89 9.98 -24.21 10.41
C GLU A 89 11.48 -24.50 10.47
#